data_AF-A0A7C3B6C4-F1
#
_entry.id   AF-A0A7C3B6C4-F1
#
_cell.length_a   1.000
_cell.length_b   1.000
_cell.length_c   1.000
_cell.angle_alpha   90.00
_cell.angle_beta   90.00
_cell.angle_gamma   90.00
#
_symmetry.space_group_name_H-M   'P 1'
#
loop_
_entity.id
_entity.type
_entity.pdbx_description
1 polymer ?
#
loop_
_entity_poly.entity_id
_entity_poly.type
_entity_poly.pdbx_seq_one_letter_code
_entity_poly.pdbx_strand_id
1 'polypeptide(L)'
;MPGETLGLIQSWSSLDLDEIEERLKRDDAEMLRFFGPEEVDEMRSLLQTPRRAIPGIRPAVVILPGIMGSLLQSIRGMIDLLWVNPLAILRGKMNLLEMDEAGENDAYPRVHITSTGIEMVHYTKFILGLRQHVDVFQFPYDWRRDIRSLAGELYQALERWGADTDRRFTLVGHSMGGLVSRAYLALYPEAAERRVERLIMLGTPNYGAPETIRTLIQGNDLMNLVKKLNQGNDLHRLVRRIPSVYQILPAPPELWLADARYPANFDLYDAQAWPIEGLHQRFLDRGRAFWELLAQASPQVPHVLIAGCQLETTIGVRVRSITDDQVTLEVERGREGMAGGDGTVPLMSARLPDAETYYVRCPHTKLPNHRDVIRAVIDLAHGERPDLSTDLSEPSRALFIGQPSVDPEREGDRLRERITRREITAQDMERLYFLI
;
A
#
# COMPACT_ATOMS: atom_id res chain seq x y z
N MET A 1 -10.33 -35.48 -0.13
CA MET A 1 -10.67 -34.58 -1.25
C MET A 1 -9.63 -33.46 -1.29
N PRO A 2 -8.54 -33.57 -2.06
CA PRO A 2 -7.53 -32.52 -2.15
C PRO A 2 -7.81 -31.62 -3.38
N GLY A 3 -7.90 -30.29 -3.19
CA GLY A 3 -7.76 -29.33 -4.29
C GLY A 3 -8.74 -28.15 -4.32
N GLU A 4 -8.86 -27.34 -3.26
CA GLU A 4 -9.72 -26.14 -3.24
C GLU A 4 -9.02 -24.81 -2.93
N THR A 5 -7.69 -24.73 -2.82
CA THR A 5 -7.02 -23.45 -2.49
C THR A 5 -7.20 -22.37 -3.58
N LEU A 6 -7.58 -22.75 -4.79
CA LEU A 6 -7.93 -21.80 -5.85
C LEU A 6 -9.37 -21.28 -5.74
N GLY A 7 -10.27 -22.10 -5.19
CA GLY A 7 -11.59 -21.68 -4.75
C GLY A 7 -11.48 -20.65 -3.63
N LEU A 8 -10.47 -20.77 -2.77
CA LEU A 8 -10.14 -19.83 -1.69
C LEU A 8 -9.67 -18.45 -2.22
N ILE A 9 -8.78 -18.38 -3.20
CA ILE A 9 -8.36 -17.08 -3.79
C ILE A 9 -9.49 -16.42 -4.58
N GLN A 10 -10.27 -17.23 -5.33
CA GLN A 10 -11.42 -16.72 -6.06
C GLN A 10 -12.56 -16.31 -5.11
N SER A 11 -12.79 -17.07 -4.04
CA SER A 11 -13.81 -16.77 -3.03
C SER A 11 -13.40 -15.62 -2.13
N TRP A 12 -12.12 -15.43 -1.82
CA TRP A 12 -11.63 -14.32 -0.98
C TRP A 12 -11.89 -12.95 -1.58
N SER A 13 -11.91 -12.84 -2.90
CA SER A 13 -12.36 -11.62 -3.57
C SER A 13 -13.86 -11.33 -3.36
N SER A 14 -14.60 -12.29 -2.80
CA SER A 14 -16.04 -12.23 -2.53
C SER A 14 -16.43 -12.59 -1.09
N LEU A 15 -15.47 -12.92 -0.20
CA LEU A 15 -15.77 -13.25 1.19
C LEU A 15 -16.08 -11.97 1.95
N ASP A 16 -17.27 -11.91 2.54
CA ASP A 16 -17.57 -10.91 3.55
C ASP A 16 -16.78 -11.22 4.83
N LEU A 17 -16.42 -10.18 5.58
CA LEU A 17 -15.81 -10.27 6.89
C LEU A 17 -16.58 -11.18 7.84
N ASP A 18 -17.91 -11.17 7.78
CA ASP A 18 -18.77 -12.04 8.60
C ASP A 18 -18.50 -13.51 8.32
N GLU A 19 -18.27 -13.86 7.05
CA GLU A 19 -17.92 -15.21 6.64
C GLU A 19 -16.51 -15.57 7.14
N ILE A 20 -15.54 -14.65 7.03
CA ILE A 20 -14.18 -14.85 7.56
C ILE A 20 -14.24 -15.11 9.08
N GLU A 21 -15.00 -14.31 9.83
CA GLU A 21 -15.17 -14.50 11.27
C GLU A 21 -15.78 -15.87 11.61
N GLU A 22 -16.85 -16.27 10.91
CA GLU A 22 -17.49 -17.56 11.14
C GLU A 22 -16.56 -18.73 10.83
N ARG A 23 -15.76 -18.63 9.77
CA ARG A 23 -14.75 -19.63 9.42
C ARG A 23 -13.64 -19.72 10.47
N LEU A 24 -13.16 -18.57 10.98
CA LEU A 24 -12.17 -18.53 12.05
C LEU A 24 -12.68 -19.17 13.36
N LYS A 25 -13.96 -18.97 13.69
CA LYS A 25 -14.61 -19.57 14.89
C LYS A 25 -14.80 -21.08 14.79
N ARG A 26 -14.98 -21.63 13.59
CA ARG A 26 -15.29 -23.06 13.35
C ARG A 26 -14.08 -23.96 13.12
N ASP A 27 -12.88 -23.46 13.40
CA ASP A 27 -11.63 -24.18 13.17
C ASP A 27 -11.45 -24.65 11.70
N ASP A 28 -11.71 -23.73 10.77
CA ASP A 28 -11.66 -24.01 9.34
C ASP A 28 -10.25 -24.44 8.89
N ALA A 29 -10.14 -25.71 8.49
CA ALA A 29 -8.88 -26.31 8.04
C ALA A 29 -8.30 -25.66 6.77
N GLU A 30 -9.12 -25.00 5.94
CA GLU A 30 -8.67 -24.25 4.77
C GLU A 30 -7.95 -22.97 5.18
N MET A 31 -8.49 -22.24 6.16
CA MET A 31 -7.86 -21.04 6.73
C MET A 31 -6.53 -21.38 7.41
N LEU A 32 -6.49 -22.46 8.19
CA LEU A 32 -5.27 -22.97 8.83
C LEU A 32 -4.21 -23.37 7.80
N ARG A 33 -4.59 -24.03 6.70
CA ARG A 33 -3.66 -24.37 5.62
C ARG A 33 -3.12 -23.13 4.90
N PHE A 34 -3.96 -22.12 4.69
CA PHE A 34 -3.58 -20.96 3.91
C PHE A 34 -2.74 -19.95 4.71
N PHE A 35 -3.22 -19.53 5.88
CA PHE A 35 -2.53 -18.54 6.72
C PHE A 35 -1.47 -19.17 7.64
N GLY A 36 -1.63 -20.45 7.98
CA GLY A 36 -0.85 -21.09 9.03
C GLY A 36 -1.51 -20.94 10.42
N PRO A 37 -1.14 -21.81 11.37
CA PRO A 37 -1.76 -21.85 12.70
C PRO A 37 -1.52 -20.57 13.52
N GLU A 38 -0.29 -20.03 13.48
CA GLU A 38 0.09 -18.85 14.27
C GLU A 38 -0.75 -17.61 13.90
N GLU A 39 -0.84 -17.28 12.61
CA GLU A 39 -1.65 -16.14 12.14
C GLU A 39 -3.15 -16.35 12.40
N VAL A 40 -3.66 -17.58 12.26
CA VAL A 40 -5.06 -17.90 12.58
C VAL A 40 -5.34 -17.72 14.07
N ASP A 41 -4.45 -18.17 14.94
CA ASP A 41 -4.61 -18.00 16.38
C ASP A 41 -4.53 -16.53 16.80
N GLU A 42 -3.65 -15.76 16.17
CA GLU A 42 -3.62 -14.31 16.36
C GLU A 42 -4.93 -13.64 15.90
N MET A 43 -5.44 -13.98 14.72
CA MET A 43 -6.74 -13.47 14.25
C MET A 43 -7.89 -13.86 15.19
N ARG A 44 -7.91 -15.09 15.71
CA ARG A 44 -8.90 -15.52 16.71
C ARG A 44 -8.79 -14.70 18.00
N SER A 45 -7.57 -14.42 18.47
CA SER A 45 -7.37 -13.62 19.67
C SER A 45 -7.95 -12.20 19.52
N LEU A 46 -7.86 -11.62 18.32
CA LEU A 46 -8.48 -10.32 18.01
C LEU A 46 -10.02 -10.39 18.08
N LEU A 47 -10.62 -11.49 17.60
CA LEU A 47 -12.08 -11.69 17.68
C LEU A 47 -12.59 -11.94 19.11
N GLN A 48 -11.76 -12.52 19.97
CA GLN A 48 -12.10 -12.81 21.36
C GLN A 48 -11.87 -11.61 22.28
N THR A 49 -11.21 -10.55 21.79
CA THR A 49 -10.97 -9.34 22.57
C THR A 49 -12.32 -8.72 22.92
N PRO A 50 -12.65 -8.56 24.22
CA PRO A 50 -13.95 -8.04 24.63
C PRO A 50 -14.21 -6.70 23.96
N ARG A 51 -15.41 -6.56 23.38
CA ARG A 51 -15.85 -5.26 22.85
C ARG A 51 -15.70 -4.22 23.94
N ARG A 52 -15.00 -3.13 23.62
CA ARG A 52 -14.86 -2.00 24.54
C ARG A 52 -16.26 -1.45 24.80
N ALA A 53 -16.76 -1.60 26.02
CA ALA A 53 -18.07 -1.08 26.40
C ALA A 53 -17.97 0.44 26.50
N ILE A 54 -18.40 1.14 25.46
CA ILE A 54 -18.31 2.60 25.37
C ILE A 54 -19.74 3.16 25.33
N PRO A 55 -20.11 4.05 26.26
CA PRO A 55 -21.33 4.83 26.13
C PRO A 55 -21.18 5.82 24.95
N GLY A 56 -22.06 5.72 23.95
CA GLY A 56 -22.10 6.67 22.82
C GLY A 56 -21.92 6.03 21.44
N ILE A 57 -21.66 6.87 20.43
CA ILE A 57 -21.44 6.45 19.05
C ILE A 57 -19.98 6.00 18.91
N ARG A 58 -19.75 4.81 18.34
CA ARG A 58 -18.40 4.31 18.07
C ARG A 58 -17.70 5.21 17.04
N PRO A 59 -16.39 5.46 17.18
CA PRO A 59 -15.64 6.18 16.16
C PRO A 59 -15.81 5.51 14.79
N ALA A 60 -16.02 6.31 13.76
CA ALA A 60 -16.07 5.84 12.39
C ALA A 60 -14.66 5.91 11.79
N VAL A 61 -14.10 4.76 11.43
CA VAL A 61 -12.74 4.63 10.89
C VAL A 61 -12.80 4.20 9.44
N VAL A 62 -12.19 4.99 8.55
CA VAL A 62 -12.09 4.66 7.12
C VAL A 62 -10.69 4.15 6.82
N ILE A 63 -10.59 2.95 6.29
CA ILE A 63 -9.31 2.32 5.92
C ILE A 63 -9.03 2.60 4.44
N LEU A 64 -7.88 3.20 4.18
CA LEU A 64 -7.35 3.42 2.83
C LEU A 64 -6.07 2.57 2.68
N PRO A 65 -6.09 1.54 1.82
CA PRO A 65 -4.93 0.66 1.64
C PRO A 65 -3.78 1.38 0.91
N GLY A 66 -2.62 0.76 0.83
CA GLY A 66 -1.50 1.21 0.01
C GLY A 66 -1.68 0.94 -1.49
N ILE A 67 -0.66 1.30 -2.28
CA ILE A 67 -0.59 0.89 -3.69
C ILE A 67 -0.71 -0.65 -3.77
N MET A 68 -1.50 -1.14 -4.71
CA MET A 68 -1.76 -2.58 -4.88
C MET A 68 -2.52 -3.26 -3.73
N GLY A 69 -3.01 -2.50 -2.74
CA GLY A 69 -3.79 -3.03 -1.61
C GLY A 69 -5.30 -3.12 -1.83
N SER A 70 -5.78 -2.95 -3.07
CA SER A 70 -7.17 -3.17 -3.46
C SER A 70 -7.26 -4.18 -4.59
N LEU A 71 -8.31 -4.99 -4.57
CA LEU A 71 -8.64 -5.92 -5.64
C LEU A 71 -9.08 -5.15 -6.88
N LEU A 72 -8.54 -5.51 -8.05
CA LEU A 72 -8.94 -4.95 -9.34
C LEU A 72 -9.57 -6.04 -10.20
N GLN A 73 -10.82 -5.79 -10.62
CA GLN A 73 -11.59 -6.69 -11.46
C GLN A 73 -11.99 -5.97 -12.74
N SER A 74 -11.89 -6.68 -13.87
CA SER A 74 -12.51 -6.21 -15.11
C SER A 74 -14.00 -6.56 -15.09
N ILE A 75 -14.88 -5.59 -15.40
CA ILE A 75 -16.34 -5.74 -15.39
C ILE A 75 -16.99 -5.61 -16.78
N ARG A 76 -16.19 -5.33 -17.82
CA ARG A 76 -16.65 -5.27 -19.21
C ARG A 76 -15.86 -6.25 -20.05
N GLY A 77 -16.52 -6.92 -20.99
CA GLY A 77 -15.88 -7.87 -21.90
C GLY A 77 -15.37 -9.10 -21.16
N MET A 78 -14.08 -9.12 -20.81
CA MET A 78 -13.53 -10.16 -19.93
C MET A 78 -13.90 -9.82 -18.49
N ILE A 79 -14.81 -10.58 -17.89
CA ILE A 79 -15.13 -10.47 -16.47
C ILE A 79 -14.21 -11.42 -15.71
N ASP A 80 -13.14 -10.89 -15.11
CA ASP A 80 -12.10 -11.66 -14.42
C ASP A 80 -11.42 -10.80 -13.34
N LEU A 81 -11.04 -11.41 -12.22
CA LEU A 81 -10.20 -10.77 -11.21
C LEU A 81 -8.79 -10.65 -11.76
N LEU A 82 -8.27 -9.44 -11.92
CA LEU A 82 -6.95 -9.21 -12.48
C LEU A 82 -5.89 -9.00 -11.38
N TRP A 83 -6.29 -8.48 -10.23
CA TRP A 83 -5.44 -8.29 -9.06
C TRP A 83 -6.24 -8.54 -7.78
N VAL A 84 -5.79 -9.32 -6.81
CA VAL A 84 -4.58 -10.14 -6.76
C VAL A 84 -4.90 -11.55 -7.31
N ASN A 85 -4.30 -11.98 -8.43
CA ASN A 85 -4.63 -13.26 -9.06
C ASN A 85 -3.41 -14.02 -9.61
N PRO A 86 -2.89 -15.05 -8.90
CA PRO A 86 -1.74 -15.83 -9.35
C PRO A 86 -1.96 -16.55 -10.68
N LEU A 87 -3.21 -16.90 -11.02
CA LEU A 87 -3.51 -17.47 -12.33
C LEU A 87 -3.43 -16.45 -13.46
N ALA A 88 -3.74 -15.18 -13.19
CA ALA A 88 -3.54 -14.13 -14.18
C ALA A 88 -2.05 -13.98 -14.51
N ILE A 89 -1.17 -14.07 -13.51
CA ILE A 89 0.29 -14.11 -13.68
C ILE A 89 0.70 -15.32 -14.53
N LEU A 90 0.32 -16.54 -14.14
CA LEU A 90 0.71 -17.75 -14.87
C LEU A 90 0.21 -17.76 -16.33
N ARG A 91 -0.90 -17.08 -16.61
CA ARG A 91 -1.49 -16.99 -17.95
C ARG A 91 -0.97 -15.81 -18.78
N GLY A 92 -0.05 -15.00 -18.25
CA GLY A 92 0.50 -13.86 -18.98
C GLY A 92 -0.48 -12.69 -19.11
N LYS A 93 -1.45 -12.57 -18.20
CA LYS A 93 -2.55 -11.59 -18.27
C LYS A 93 -2.25 -10.27 -17.54
N MET A 94 -1.08 -10.11 -16.92
CA MET A 94 -0.80 -8.91 -16.11
C MET A 94 -0.83 -7.61 -16.90
N ASN A 95 -0.52 -7.68 -18.20
CA ASN A 95 -0.55 -6.52 -19.08
C ASN A 95 -1.97 -5.95 -19.23
N LEU A 96 -3.03 -6.72 -18.94
CA LEU A 96 -4.42 -6.20 -18.98
C LEU A 96 -4.69 -5.08 -17.96
N LEU A 97 -3.81 -4.93 -16.96
CA LEU A 97 -3.84 -3.82 -16.00
C LEU A 97 -3.24 -2.52 -16.57
N GLU A 98 -2.70 -2.51 -17.79
CA GLU A 98 -2.14 -1.30 -18.39
C GLU A 98 -3.20 -0.21 -18.55
N MET A 99 -2.85 1.02 -18.19
CA MET A 99 -3.64 2.19 -18.55
C MET A 99 -3.23 2.72 -19.91
N ASP A 100 -4.14 3.45 -20.55
CA ASP A 100 -3.89 4.13 -21.81
C ASP A 100 -2.79 5.21 -21.69
N GLU A 101 -2.47 5.84 -22.81
CA GLU A 101 -1.40 6.84 -22.80
C GLU A 101 -1.73 8.06 -21.94
N ALA A 102 -3.01 8.39 -21.78
CA ALA A 102 -3.45 9.48 -20.92
C ALA A 102 -3.43 9.09 -19.44
N GLY A 103 -3.34 7.80 -19.10
CA GLY A 103 -3.49 7.31 -17.75
C GLY A 103 -4.88 7.59 -17.19
N GLU A 104 -5.89 7.64 -18.06
CA GLU A 104 -7.27 7.99 -17.70
C GLU A 104 -8.21 6.80 -17.83
N ASN A 105 -7.94 5.92 -18.80
CA ASN A 105 -8.73 4.71 -19.06
C ASN A 105 -7.83 3.48 -19.12
N ASP A 106 -8.44 2.30 -19.16
CA ASP A 106 -7.74 1.05 -19.42
C ASP A 106 -7.25 0.99 -20.88
N ALA A 107 -6.04 0.48 -21.09
CA ALA A 107 -5.43 0.41 -22.43
C ALA A 107 -6.18 -0.52 -23.40
N TYR A 108 -6.91 -1.51 -22.87
CA TYR A 108 -7.57 -2.54 -23.65
C TYR A 108 -9.08 -2.24 -23.78
N PRO A 109 -9.64 -2.04 -25.00
CA PRO A 109 -11.04 -1.61 -25.18
C PRO A 109 -12.11 -2.56 -24.62
N ARG A 110 -11.76 -3.83 -24.39
CA ARG A 110 -12.64 -4.87 -23.82
C ARG A 110 -12.35 -5.14 -22.34
N VAL A 111 -11.62 -4.25 -21.70
CA VAL A 111 -11.34 -4.27 -20.26
C VAL A 111 -11.93 -3.00 -19.69
N HIS A 112 -12.60 -3.13 -18.55
CA HIS A 112 -12.98 -1.98 -17.74
C HIS A 112 -12.75 -2.34 -16.29
N ILE A 113 -11.68 -1.81 -15.71
CA ILE A 113 -11.25 -2.18 -14.37
C ILE A 113 -11.92 -1.28 -13.34
N THR A 114 -12.39 -1.91 -12.27
CA THR A 114 -12.87 -1.25 -11.06
C THR A 114 -12.26 -1.93 -9.85
N SER A 115 -12.11 -1.16 -8.77
CA SER A 115 -11.83 -1.74 -7.47
C SER A 115 -13.09 -2.38 -6.89
N THR A 116 -12.97 -3.60 -6.36
CA THR A 116 -14.11 -4.35 -5.80
C THR A 116 -14.02 -4.60 -4.30
N GLY A 117 -12.85 -4.43 -3.70
CA GLY A 117 -12.62 -4.66 -2.27
C GLY A 117 -11.18 -4.37 -1.87
N ILE A 118 -10.92 -4.33 -0.56
CA ILE A 118 -9.55 -4.29 -0.04
C ILE A 118 -8.94 -5.69 -0.21
N GLU A 119 -7.65 -5.76 -0.47
CA GLU A 119 -6.92 -7.03 -0.57
C GLU A 119 -6.87 -7.73 0.80
N MET A 120 -7.59 -8.85 0.93
CA MET A 120 -7.81 -9.45 2.24
C MET A 120 -6.61 -10.25 2.76
N VAL A 121 -5.69 -10.75 1.93
CA VAL A 121 -4.48 -11.44 2.43
C VAL A 121 -3.68 -10.55 3.38
N HIS A 122 -3.57 -9.26 3.08
CA HIS A 122 -2.78 -8.34 3.88
C HIS A 122 -3.59 -7.56 4.90
N TYR A 123 -4.86 -7.23 4.64
CA TYR A 123 -5.61 -6.36 5.54
C TYR A 123 -6.60 -7.09 6.46
N THR A 124 -6.79 -8.41 6.34
CA THR A 124 -7.75 -9.15 7.19
C THR A 124 -7.51 -8.90 8.68
N LYS A 125 -6.28 -9.14 9.16
CA LYS A 125 -5.94 -8.98 10.59
C LYS A 125 -6.17 -7.55 11.07
N PHE A 126 -5.76 -6.56 10.28
CA PHE A 126 -5.99 -5.16 10.57
C PHE A 126 -7.49 -4.84 10.72
N ILE A 127 -8.29 -5.24 9.72
CA ILE A 127 -9.73 -4.96 9.68
C ILE A 127 -10.45 -5.66 10.84
N LEU A 128 -10.17 -6.95 11.09
CA LEU A 128 -10.75 -7.70 12.20
C LEU A 128 -10.38 -7.09 13.56
N GLY A 129 -9.12 -6.69 13.72
CA GLY A 129 -8.64 -6.02 14.92
C GLY A 129 -9.36 -4.70 15.20
N LEU A 130 -9.65 -3.91 14.17
CA LEU A 130 -10.39 -2.64 14.33
C LEU A 130 -11.89 -2.85 14.56
N ARG A 131 -12.51 -3.80 13.84
CA ARG A 131 -13.97 -3.99 13.80
C ARG A 131 -14.59 -4.29 15.17
N GLN A 132 -13.84 -4.83 16.13
CA GLN A 132 -14.35 -5.03 17.50
C GLN A 132 -14.41 -3.75 18.35
N HIS A 133 -13.73 -2.67 17.92
CA HIS A 133 -13.58 -1.44 18.70
C HIS A 133 -14.15 -0.17 18.03
N VAL A 134 -14.21 -0.13 16.70
CA VAL A 134 -14.70 1.03 15.92
C VAL A 134 -15.70 0.61 14.83
N ASP A 135 -16.43 1.56 14.25
CA ASP A 135 -17.23 1.33 13.04
C ASP A 135 -16.29 1.42 11.83
N VAL A 136 -16.00 0.29 11.17
CA VAL A 136 -15.03 0.22 10.07
C VAL A 136 -15.70 0.44 8.73
N PHE A 137 -15.16 1.38 7.97
CA PHE A 137 -15.47 1.66 6.57
C PHE A 137 -14.25 1.30 5.73
N GLN A 138 -14.47 0.62 4.62
CA GLN A 138 -13.40 0.26 3.69
C GLN A 138 -13.50 1.14 2.46
N PHE A 139 -12.40 1.76 2.06
CA PHE A 139 -12.32 2.56 0.84
C PHE A 139 -11.33 1.92 -0.12
N PRO A 140 -11.71 0.82 -0.82
CA PRO A 140 -10.89 0.30 -1.90
C PRO A 140 -10.93 1.26 -3.09
N TYR A 141 -9.84 1.33 -3.83
CA TYR A 141 -9.72 2.21 -4.97
C TYR A 141 -8.80 1.64 -6.04
N ASP A 142 -8.94 2.12 -7.27
CA ASP A 142 -8.03 1.75 -8.35
C ASP A 142 -6.69 2.45 -8.16
N TRP A 143 -5.77 1.75 -7.50
CA TRP A 143 -4.45 2.23 -7.13
C TRP A 143 -3.57 2.60 -8.33
N ARG A 144 -4.01 2.36 -9.57
CA ARG A 144 -3.27 2.80 -10.76
C ARG A 144 -3.52 4.28 -11.08
N ARG A 145 -4.70 4.80 -10.74
CA ARG A 145 -5.18 6.12 -11.16
C ARG A 145 -4.48 7.26 -10.45
N ASP A 146 -4.60 8.45 -11.03
CA ASP A 146 -4.13 9.70 -10.42
C ASP A 146 -4.72 9.91 -9.02
N ILE A 147 -3.86 10.13 -8.02
CA ILE A 147 -4.21 10.27 -6.61
C ILE A 147 -5.23 11.41 -6.38
N ARG A 148 -5.21 12.47 -7.19
CA ARG A 148 -6.18 13.58 -7.09
C ARG A 148 -7.58 13.14 -7.50
N SER A 149 -7.70 12.26 -8.48
CA SER A 149 -8.98 11.64 -8.86
C SER A 149 -9.49 10.73 -7.74
N LEU A 150 -8.59 9.94 -7.13
CA LEU A 150 -8.92 9.07 -6.00
C LEU A 150 -9.40 9.88 -4.77
N ALA A 151 -8.81 11.06 -4.53
CA ALA A 151 -9.29 12.00 -3.51
C ALA A 151 -10.71 12.50 -3.79
N GLY A 152 -11.07 12.72 -5.07
CA GLY A 152 -12.44 13.03 -5.45
C GLY A 152 -13.42 11.88 -5.20
N GLU A 153 -13.00 10.64 -5.43
CA GLU A 153 -13.78 9.45 -5.08
C GLU A 153 -13.97 9.33 -3.55
N LEU A 154 -12.92 9.63 -2.77
CA LEU A 154 -12.99 9.65 -1.31
C LEU A 154 -13.96 10.71 -0.81
N TYR A 155 -13.93 11.92 -1.38
CA TYR A 155 -14.90 12.97 -1.09
C TYR A 155 -16.34 12.47 -1.27
N GLN A 156 -16.63 11.85 -2.41
CA GLN A 156 -17.96 11.33 -2.69
C GLN A 156 -18.36 10.20 -1.71
N ALA A 157 -17.42 9.34 -1.32
CA ALA A 157 -17.70 8.28 -0.34
C ALA A 157 -18.01 8.85 1.05
N LEU A 158 -17.21 9.80 1.54
CA LEU A 158 -17.43 10.42 2.85
C LEU A 158 -18.74 11.21 2.91
N GLU A 159 -19.08 11.95 1.86
CA GLU A 159 -20.38 12.66 1.80
C GLU A 159 -21.56 11.68 1.77
N ARG A 160 -21.45 10.56 1.05
CA ARG A 160 -22.51 9.53 1.06
C ARG A 160 -22.65 8.85 2.42
N TRP A 161 -21.54 8.42 3.04
CA TRP A 161 -21.58 7.75 4.34
C TRP A 161 -22.02 8.69 5.47
N GLY A 162 -21.82 10.00 5.30
CA GLY A 162 -22.24 11.03 6.25
C GLY A 162 -23.55 11.75 5.88
N ALA A 163 -24.27 11.36 4.83
CA ALA A 163 -25.37 12.17 4.27
C ALA A 163 -26.46 12.53 5.30
N ASP A 164 -26.78 11.63 6.23
CA ASP A 164 -27.85 11.79 7.21
C ASP A 164 -27.35 12.01 8.64
N THR A 165 -26.05 12.29 8.82
CA THR A 165 -25.44 12.43 10.16
C THR A 165 -24.34 13.49 10.17
N ASP A 166 -24.14 14.15 11.30
CA ASP A 166 -22.95 14.99 11.55
C ASP A 166 -21.71 14.14 11.90
N ARG A 167 -21.68 12.87 11.46
CA ARG A 167 -20.61 11.93 11.74
C ARG A 167 -19.32 12.39 11.06
N ARG A 168 -18.25 12.47 11.86
CA ARG A 168 -16.88 12.65 11.39
C ARG A 168 -16.15 11.31 11.34
N PHE A 169 -15.20 11.19 10.44
CA PHE A 169 -14.44 9.98 10.16
C PHE A 169 -12.97 10.17 10.56
N THR A 170 -12.38 9.16 11.19
CA THR A 170 -10.93 9.02 11.30
C THR A 170 -10.43 8.29 10.06
N LEU A 171 -9.59 8.96 9.26
CA LEU A 171 -8.97 8.32 8.09
C LEU A 171 -7.72 7.58 8.55
N VAL A 172 -7.57 6.32 8.14
CA VAL A 172 -6.36 5.53 8.36
C VAL A 172 -5.78 5.11 7.02
N GLY A 173 -4.75 5.84 6.60
CA GLY A 173 -4.10 5.64 5.31
C GLY A 173 -2.78 4.88 5.46
N HIS A 174 -2.71 3.67 4.91
CA HIS A 174 -1.46 2.93 4.79
C HIS A 174 -0.73 3.30 3.51
N SER A 175 0.57 3.62 3.59
CA SER A 175 1.41 3.91 2.44
C SER A 175 0.76 5.00 1.55
N MET A 176 0.52 4.71 0.27
CA MET A 176 -0.17 5.60 -0.68
C MET A 176 -1.59 6.01 -0.23
N GLY A 177 -2.30 5.21 0.57
CA GLY A 177 -3.61 5.59 1.10
C GLY A 177 -3.57 6.83 2.00
N GLY A 178 -2.43 7.10 2.64
CA GLY A 178 -2.20 8.37 3.34
C GLY A 178 -2.03 9.55 2.37
N LEU A 179 -1.42 9.34 1.21
CA LEU A 179 -1.32 10.36 0.16
C LEU A 179 -2.69 10.68 -0.46
N VAL A 180 -3.53 9.66 -0.72
CA VAL A 180 -4.93 9.86 -1.13
C VAL A 180 -5.69 10.68 -0.09
N SER A 181 -5.51 10.36 1.20
CA SER A 181 -6.14 11.11 2.28
C SER A 181 -5.67 12.57 2.31
N ARG A 182 -4.36 12.82 2.25
CA ARG A 182 -3.81 14.19 2.21
C ARG A 182 -4.29 14.98 0.99
N ALA A 183 -4.39 14.33 -0.16
CA ALA A 183 -4.92 14.95 -1.38
C ALA A 183 -6.39 15.36 -1.23
N TYR A 184 -7.21 14.53 -0.56
CA TYR A 184 -8.58 14.89 -0.21
C TYR A 184 -8.63 16.10 0.73
N LEU A 185 -7.79 16.14 1.77
CA LEU A 185 -7.72 17.28 2.68
C LEU A 185 -7.29 18.57 1.95
N ALA A 186 -6.41 18.46 0.95
CA ALA A 186 -5.93 19.58 0.15
C ALA A 186 -6.98 20.11 -0.84
N LEU A 187 -7.70 19.20 -1.53
CA LEU A 187 -8.66 19.56 -2.59
C LEU A 187 -10.03 19.96 -2.04
N TYR A 188 -10.41 19.45 -0.86
CA TYR A 188 -11.74 19.64 -0.28
C TYR A 188 -11.66 20.09 1.19
N PRO A 189 -10.96 21.19 1.52
CA PRO A 189 -10.68 21.58 2.90
C PRO A 189 -11.94 21.80 3.76
N GLU A 190 -12.97 22.47 3.23
CA GLU A 190 -14.23 22.69 3.96
C GLU A 190 -14.98 21.38 4.25
N ALA A 191 -14.97 20.44 3.30
CA ALA A 191 -15.57 19.14 3.49
C ALA A 191 -14.76 18.30 4.48
N ALA A 192 -13.43 18.39 4.42
CA ALA A 192 -12.53 17.73 5.35
C ALA A 192 -12.73 18.21 6.79
N GLU A 193 -12.85 19.52 7.04
CA GLU A 193 -13.15 20.05 8.37
C GLU A 193 -14.50 19.52 8.90
N ARG A 194 -15.51 19.46 8.04
CA ARG A 194 -16.84 18.95 8.39
C ARG A 194 -16.87 17.44 8.60
N ARG A 195 -16.12 16.66 7.80
CA ARG A 195 -16.27 15.20 7.72
C ARG A 195 -15.13 14.42 8.35
N VAL A 196 -13.96 15.00 8.61
CA VAL A 196 -12.79 14.28 9.08
C VAL A 196 -12.38 14.75 10.46
N GLU A 197 -12.27 13.80 11.38
CA GLU A 197 -11.82 14.01 12.76
C GLU A 197 -10.29 14.11 12.82
N ARG A 198 -9.59 13.18 12.17
CA ARG A 198 -8.12 13.13 12.06
C ARG A 198 -7.68 12.22 10.92
N LEU A 199 -6.44 12.39 10.50
CA LEU A 199 -5.73 11.47 9.59
C LEU A 199 -4.63 10.75 10.36
N ILE A 200 -4.69 9.43 10.39
CA ILE A 200 -3.63 8.53 10.88
C ILE A 200 -2.94 7.91 9.65
N MET A 201 -1.65 8.18 9.51
CA MET A 201 -0.80 7.66 8.42
C MET A 201 0.04 6.50 8.93
N LEU A 202 0.05 5.39 8.20
CA LEU A 202 0.91 4.23 8.48
C LEU A 202 1.97 4.16 7.37
N GLY A 203 3.21 4.54 7.67
CA GLY A 203 4.33 4.49 6.72
C GLY A 203 4.12 5.29 5.42
N THR A 204 3.34 6.37 5.45
CA THR A 204 3.04 7.16 4.23
C THR A 204 4.31 7.87 3.70
N PRO A 205 4.63 7.76 2.40
CA PRO A 205 5.77 8.45 1.79
C PRO A 205 5.43 9.93 1.56
N ASN A 206 5.45 10.73 2.63
CA ASN A 206 4.98 12.11 2.62
C ASN A 206 5.80 13.06 1.74
N TYR A 207 7.02 12.68 1.35
CA TYR A 207 7.84 13.34 0.33
C TYR A 207 8.24 12.40 -0.83
N GLY A 208 7.63 11.22 -0.95
CA GLY A 208 7.91 10.23 -1.99
C GLY A 208 8.95 9.16 -1.61
N ALA A 209 9.03 8.08 -2.36
CA ALA A 209 9.90 6.93 -2.06
C ALA A 209 11.07 6.85 -3.06
N PRO A 210 12.34 6.97 -2.61
CA PRO A 210 13.50 6.81 -3.50
C PRO A 210 13.56 5.46 -4.23
N GLU A 211 12.99 4.41 -3.63
CA GLU A 211 12.87 3.07 -4.20
C GLU A 211 12.09 3.05 -5.53
N THR A 212 11.16 3.97 -5.73
CA THR A 212 10.40 4.10 -6.98
C THR A 212 11.30 4.42 -8.18
N ILE A 213 12.42 5.13 -7.97
CA ILE A 213 13.41 5.41 -9.02
C ILE A 213 14.04 4.10 -9.51
N ARG A 214 14.52 3.25 -8.58
CA ARG A 214 15.10 1.95 -8.91
C ARG A 214 14.08 1.07 -9.63
N THR A 215 12.85 1.04 -9.12
CA THR A 215 11.75 0.24 -9.69
C THR A 215 11.45 0.62 -11.14
N LEU A 216 11.43 1.90 -11.50
CA LEU A 216 11.18 2.32 -12.88
C LEU A 216 12.32 1.95 -13.84
N ILE A 217 13.57 2.05 -13.38
CA ILE A 217 14.78 1.78 -14.18
C ILE A 217 15.04 0.27 -14.31
N GLN A 218 15.26 -0.41 -13.19
CA GLN A 218 15.73 -1.80 -13.13
C GLN A 218 14.65 -2.80 -12.70
N GLY A 219 13.48 -2.33 -12.27
CA GLY A 219 12.44 -3.20 -11.70
C GLY A 219 12.72 -3.58 -10.25
N ASN A 220 11.97 -4.56 -9.76
CA ASN A 220 12.10 -5.12 -8.42
C ASN A 220 11.90 -6.64 -8.43
N ASP A 221 11.99 -7.28 -7.26
CA ASP A 221 11.91 -8.74 -7.12
C ASP A 221 10.56 -9.29 -7.57
N LEU A 222 9.46 -8.61 -7.26
CA LEU A 222 8.13 -8.90 -7.81
C LEU A 222 8.16 -8.96 -9.35
N MET A 223 8.72 -7.94 -9.99
CA MET A 223 8.74 -7.84 -11.44
C MET A 223 9.55 -8.98 -12.07
N ASN A 224 10.70 -9.29 -11.48
CA ASN A 224 11.54 -10.41 -11.89
C ASN A 224 10.82 -11.76 -11.74
N LEU A 225 10.13 -11.97 -10.61
CA LEU A 225 9.42 -13.20 -10.31
C LEU A 225 8.23 -13.42 -11.25
N VAL A 226 7.41 -12.39 -11.50
CA VAL A 226 6.26 -12.47 -12.41
C VAL A 226 6.70 -12.74 -13.85
N LYS A 227 7.81 -12.13 -14.30
CA LYS A 227 8.41 -12.41 -15.62
C LYS A 227 8.91 -13.85 -15.72
N LYS A 228 9.49 -14.41 -14.66
CA LYS A 228 9.91 -15.82 -14.59
C LYS A 228 8.71 -16.78 -14.62
N LEU A 229 7.61 -16.44 -13.95
CA LEU A 229 6.38 -17.22 -13.97
C LEU A 229 5.74 -17.25 -15.36
N ASN A 230 5.73 -16.12 -16.07
CA ASN A 230 5.35 -16.10 -17.48
C ASN A 230 6.00 -14.91 -18.20
N GLN A 231 6.82 -15.19 -19.21
CA GLN A 231 7.55 -14.17 -19.99
C GLN A 231 6.63 -13.22 -20.78
N GLY A 232 5.36 -13.58 -20.97
CA GLY A 232 4.35 -12.71 -21.58
C GLY A 232 3.92 -11.55 -20.68
N ASN A 233 4.25 -11.55 -19.39
CA ASN A 233 4.03 -10.40 -18.51
C ASN A 233 5.17 -9.38 -18.64
N ASP A 234 4.86 -8.18 -19.10
CA ASP A 234 5.78 -7.04 -19.18
C ASP A 234 5.44 -6.02 -18.10
N LEU A 235 5.95 -6.28 -16.89
CA LEU A 235 5.67 -5.38 -15.77
C LEU A 235 6.45 -4.06 -15.85
N HIS A 236 7.56 -3.98 -16.59
CA HIS A 236 8.25 -2.70 -16.77
C HIS A 236 7.36 -1.74 -17.55
N ARG A 237 6.80 -2.21 -18.67
CA ARG A 237 5.82 -1.44 -19.43
C ARG A 237 4.58 -1.14 -18.60
N LEU A 238 4.05 -2.10 -17.85
CA LEU A 238 2.89 -1.89 -16.99
C LEU A 238 3.11 -0.77 -15.98
N VAL A 239 4.19 -0.84 -15.19
CA VAL A 239 4.49 0.13 -14.12
C VAL A 239 4.69 1.54 -14.68
N ARG A 240 5.32 1.66 -15.85
CA ARG A 240 5.51 2.95 -16.55
C ARG A 240 4.20 3.53 -17.13
N ARG A 241 3.10 2.77 -17.12
CA ARG A 241 1.76 3.22 -17.51
C ARG A 241 0.85 3.49 -16.31
N ILE A 242 1.37 3.52 -15.08
CA ILE A 242 0.59 3.77 -13.86
C ILE A 242 0.81 5.20 -13.35
N PRO A 243 -0.16 6.13 -13.50
CA PRO A 243 -0.07 7.51 -13.01
C PRO A 243 0.36 7.65 -11.54
N SER A 244 -0.21 6.85 -10.63
CA SER A 244 0.07 6.96 -9.19
C SER A 244 1.53 6.71 -8.83
N VAL A 245 2.25 5.87 -9.59
CA VAL A 245 3.69 5.60 -9.39
C VAL A 245 4.50 6.89 -9.51
N TYR A 246 4.14 7.77 -10.44
CA TYR A 246 4.80 9.06 -10.64
C TYR A 246 4.48 10.06 -9.53
N GLN A 247 3.35 9.91 -8.84
CA GLN A 247 2.95 10.70 -7.67
C GLN A 247 3.54 10.17 -6.35
N ILE A 248 4.29 9.07 -6.40
CA ILE A 248 5.07 8.52 -5.29
C ILE A 248 6.58 8.76 -5.48
N LEU A 249 7.02 9.25 -6.66
CA LEU A 249 8.41 9.70 -6.84
C LEU A 249 8.77 10.76 -5.80
N PRO A 250 10.05 10.84 -5.39
CA PRO A 250 10.52 11.94 -4.56
C PRO A 250 10.03 13.30 -5.05
N ALA A 251 9.56 14.14 -4.13
CA ALA A 251 9.08 15.48 -4.45
C ALA A 251 10.13 16.28 -5.27
N PRO A 252 9.72 17.28 -6.07
CA PRO A 252 10.66 18.13 -6.81
C PRO A 252 11.72 18.75 -5.89
N PRO A 253 12.96 19.00 -6.39
CA PRO A 253 14.06 19.53 -5.56
C PRO A 253 13.70 20.76 -4.72
N GLU A 254 12.87 21.65 -5.24
CA GLU A 254 12.38 22.87 -4.58
C GLU A 254 11.36 22.60 -3.45
N LEU A 255 10.73 21.43 -3.44
CA LEU A 255 9.82 20.95 -2.39
C LEU A 255 10.44 19.86 -1.52
N TRP A 256 11.70 19.50 -1.79
CA TRP A 256 12.43 18.51 -1.02
C TRP A 256 12.88 19.07 0.32
N LEU A 257 13.23 18.17 1.24
CA LEU A 257 13.68 18.49 2.58
C LEU A 257 15.02 19.24 2.52
N ALA A 258 15.05 20.48 3.03
CA ALA A 258 16.21 21.37 2.93
C ALA A 258 17.50 20.78 3.54
N ASP A 259 17.37 20.02 4.62
CA ASP A 259 18.50 19.41 5.34
C ASP A 259 18.87 18.00 4.82
N ALA A 260 18.22 17.52 3.76
CA ALA A 260 18.48 16.20 3.18
C ALA A 260 18.98 16.30 1.74
N ARG A 261 19.94 15.44 1.39
CA ARG A 261 20.42 15.31 0.02
C ARG A 261 19.28 14.82 -0.88
N TYR A 262 19.11 15.43 -2.05
CA TYR A 262 18.13 14.97 -3.03
C TYR A 262 18.39 13.51 -3.45
N PRO A 263 17.37 12.64 -3.57
CA PRO A 263 17.56 11.21 -3.77
C PRO A 263 17.95 10.81 -5.20
N ALA A 264 17.98 11.73 -6.17
CA ALA A 264 18.45 11.48 -7.54
C ALA A 264 19.59 12.41 -7.96
N ASN A 265 20.42 12.01 -8.93
CA ASN A 265 21.46 12.85 -9.55
C ASN A 265 21.10 13.32 -10.97
N PHE A 266 19.82 13.23 -11.33
CA PHE A 266 19.23 13.66 -12.59
C PHE A 266 17.82 14.20 -12.29
N ASP A 267 17.21 14.91 -13.24
CA ASP A 267 15.88 15.46 -13.05
C ASP A 267 14.82 14.35 -13.15
N LEU A 268 14.15 14.07 -12.02
CA LEU A 268 13.09 13.07 -11.96
C LEU A 268 11.85 13.51 -12.73
N TYR A 269 11.69 14.79 -13.04
CA TYR A 269 10.50 15.37 -13.66
C TYR A 269 10.72 15.78 -15.13
N ASP A 270 11.84 15.39 -15.74
CA ASP A 270 12.10 15.50 -17.17
C ASP A 270 12.33 14.10 -17.76
N ALA A 271 11.42 13.64 -18.63
CA ALA A 271 11.49 12.33 -19.25
C ALA A 271 12.78 12.13 -20.07
N GLN A 272 13.39 13.20 -20.61
CA GLN A 272 14.65 13.12 -21.35
C GLN A 272 15.87 12.91 -20.45
N ALA A 273 15.76 13.24 -19.17
CA ALA A 273 16.84 13.05 -18.19
C ALA A 273 16.91 11.61 -17.66
N TRP A 274 15.88 10.80 -17.88
CA TRP A 274 15.86 9.40 -17.43
C TRP A 274 16.76 8.52 -18.32
N PRO A 275 17.49 7.56 -17.74
CA PRO A 275 18.39 6.67 -18.49
C PRO A 275 17.63 5.52 -19.19
N ILE A 276 16.32 5.65 -19.38
CA ILE A 276 15.43 4.62 -19.91
C ILE A 276 14.33 5.25 -20.77
N GLU A 277 13.84 4.48 -21.74
CA GLU A 277 12.70 4.87 -22.57
C GLU A 277 11.35 4.47 -21.97
N GLY A 278 10.27 5.02 -22.53
CA GLY A 278 8.90 4.62 -22.23
C GLY A 278 8.26 5.33 -21.03
N LEU A 279 8.92 6.33 -20.45
CA LEU A 279 8.28 7.28 -19.54
C LEU A 279 7.46 8.31 -20.33
N HIS A 280 6.35 8.76 -19.72
CA HIS A 280 5.49 9.78 -20.29
C HIS A 280 5.68 11.08 -19.52
N GLN A 281 6.15 12.14 -20.19
CA GLN A 281 6.33 13.46 -19.56
C GLN A 281 5.07 13.93 -18.82
N ARG A 282 3.89 13.68 -19.40
CA ARG A 282 2.61 14.02 -18.77
C ARG A 282 2.41 13.40 -17.37
N PHE A 283 2.93 12.19 -17.13
CA PHE A 283 2.80 11.56 -15.81
C PHE A 283 3.77 12.19 -14.81
N LEU A 284 4.96 12.59 -15.27
CA LEU A 284 5.91 13.37 -14.47
C LEU A 284 5.31 14.74 -14.12
N ASP A 285 4.73 15.45 -15.10
CA ASP A 285 4.06 16.74 -14.88
C ASP A 285 2.91 16.62 -13.85
N ARG A 286 2.12 15.54 -13.94
CA ARG A 286 1.07 15.24 -12.96
C ARG A 286 1.63 14.91 -11.57
N GLY A 287 2.78 14.22 -11.50
CA GLY A 287 3.54 13.98 -10.28
C GLY A 287 4.00 15.29 -9.63
N ARG A 288 4.58 16.20 -10.41
CA ARG A 288 5.00 17.53 -9.95
C ARG A 288 3.82 18.33 -9.41
N ALA A 289 2.75 18.43 -10.18
CA ALA A 289 1.54 19.15 -9.79
C ALA A 289 0.88 18.57 -8.53
N PHE A 290 1.03 17.26 -8.29
CA PHE A 290 0.57 16.63 -7.06
C PHE A 290 1.37 17.08 -5.83
N TRP A 291 2.70 17.14 -5.91
CA TRP A 291 3.52 17.64 -4.82
C TRP A 291 3.29 19.14 -4.55
N GLU A 292 3.13 19.94 -5.61
CA GLU A 292 2.77 21.36 -5.50
C GLU A 292 1.44 21.56 -4.77
N LEU A 293 0.42 20.74 -5.10
CA LEU A 293 -0.86 20.72 -4.39
C LEU A 293 -0.67 20.44 -2.89
N LEU A 294 0.10 19.41 -2.53
CA LEU A 294 0.33 19.06 -1.13
C LEU A 294 1.14 20.11 -0.37
N ALA A 295 2.08 20.79 -1.02
CA ALA A 295 2.90 21.84 -0.43
C ALA A 295 2.09 23.13 -0.15
N GLN A 296 1.08 23.41 -0.96
CA GLN A 296 0.20 24.58 -0.78
C GLN A 296 -0.93 24.32 0.23
N ALA A 297 -1.19 23.06 0.56
CA ALA A 297 -2.26 22.69 1.47
C ALA A 297 -1.94 23.06 2.93
N SER A 298 -2.93 23.59 3.64
CA SER A 298 -2.86 23.86 5.10
C SER A 298 -4.10 23.32 5.81
N PRO A 299 -4.32 22.00 5.78
CA PRO A 299 -5.53 21.39 6.33
C PRO A 299 -5.59 21.57 7.86
N GLN A 300 -6.76 21.97 8.36
CA GLN A 300 -7.03 22.13 9.80
C GLN A 300 -7.37 20.81 10.51
N VAL A 301 -7.11 19.68 9.85
CA VAL A 301 -7.34 18.34 10.37
C VAL A 301 -6.05 17.81 11.01
N PRO A 302 -6.09 17.31 12.26
CA PRO A 302 -4.92 16.73 12.90
C PRO A 302 -4.32 15.56 12.12
N HIS A 303 -3.00 15.55 11.99
CA HIS A 303 -2.23 14.48 11.38
C HIS A 303 -1.44 13.71 12.44
N VAL A 304 -1.51 12.38 12.37
CA VAL A 304 -0.68 11.48 13.17
C VAL A 304 0.04 10.54 12.22
N LEU A 305 1.32 10.30 12.46
CA LEU A 305 2.14 9.33 11.75
C LEU A 305 2.53 8.20 12.68
N ILE A 306 2.26 6.97 12.29
CA ILE A 306 2.89 5.77 12.85
C ILE A 306 3.95 5.31 11.84
N ALA A 307 5.20 5.54 12.18
CA ALA A 307 6.34 5.34 11.30
C ALA A 307 7.07 4.02 11.63
N GLY A 308 7.22 3.17 10.61
CA GLY A 308 8.18 2.08 10.67
C GLY A 308 9.61 2.64 10.64
N CYS A 309 10.48 2.13 11.51
CA CYS A 309 11.84 2.67 11.67
C CYS A 309 12.90 1.60 11.88
N GLN A 310 14.17 2.02 11.83
CA GLN A 310 15.35 1.19 12.13
C GLN A 310 15.53 -0.03 11.20
N LEU A 311 14.99 0.04 9.99
CA LEU A 311 15.25 -0.92 8.91
C LEU A 311 16.06 -0.26 7.81
N GLU A 312 16.88 -1.09 7.16
CA GLU A 312 17.65 -0.64 5.99
C GLU A 312 16.71 -0.28 4.85
N THR A 313 16.80 0.97 4.41
CA THR A 313 15.86 1.57 3.46
C THR A 313 16.61 2.37 2.42
N THR A 314 16.15 2.34 1.17
CA THR A 314 16.72 3.14 0.09
C THR A 314 16.49 4.63 0.36
N ILE A 315 17.59 5.39 0.42
CA ILE A 315 17.57 6.86 0.63
C ILE A 315 17.95 7.64 -0.63
N GLY A 316 18.53 6.97 -1.62
CA GLY A 316 18.93 7.60 -2.88
C GLY A 316 19.30 6.59 -3.95
N VAL A 317 19.17 7.01 -5.21
CA VAL A 317 19.50 6.24 -6.39
C VAL A 317 20.30 7.15 -7.32
N ARG A 318 21.53 6.74 -7.67
CA ARG A 318 22.41 7.49 -8.57
C ARG A 318 22.66 6.71 -9.85
N VAL A 319 22.52 7.35 -10.99
CA VAL A 319 22.99 6.80 -12.27
C VAL A 319 24.51 6.98 -12.33
N ARG A 320 25.24 5.87 -12.45
CA ARG A 320 26.71 5.86 -12.53
C ARG A 320 27.22 5.79 -13.96
N SER A 321 26.59 4.95 -14.78
CA SER A 321 26.92 4.81 -16.20
C SER A 321 25.71 4.30 -16.98
N ILE A 322 25.67 4.69 -18.24
CA ILE A 322 24.69 4.24 -19.23
C ILE A 322 25.51 3.66 -20.38
N THR A 323 25.28 2.39 -20.71
CA THR A 323 25.75 1.75 -21.95
C THR A 323 24.55 1.38 -22.80
N ASP A 324 24.79 1.01 -24.06
CA ASP A 324 23.71 0.66 -25.00
C ASP A 324 22.76 -0.43 -24.47
N ASP A 325 23.26 -1.32 -23.60
CA ASP A 325 22.49 -2.45 -23.07
C ASP A 325 22.16 -2.36 -21.57
N GLN A 326 22.79 -1.47 -20.80
CA GLN A 326 22.67 -1.48 -19.33
C GLN A 326 22.77 -0.10 -18.66
N VAL A 327 21.92 0.10 -17.65
CA VAL A 327 22.00 1.22 -16.71
C VAL A 327 22.57 0.71 -15.38
N THR A 328 23.71 1.26 -14.98
CA THR A 328 24.33 0.96 -13.68
C THR A 328 23.88 1.99 -12.64
N LEU A 329 23.23 1.51 -11.58
CA LEU A 329 22.78 2.31 -10.46
C LEU A 329 23.65 2.09 -9.23
N GLU A 330 23.91 3.16 -8.49
CA GLU A 330 24.31 3.09 -7.09
C GLU A 330 23.10 3.37 -6.21
N VAL A 331 22.78 2.41 -5.34
CA VAL A 331 21.68 2.51 -4.38
C VAL A 331 22.24 2.89 -3.02
N GLU A 332 21.95 4.11 -2.60
CA GLU A 332 22.30 4.61 -1.27
C GLU A 332 21.25 4.09 -0.27
N ARG A 333 21.70 3.45 0.81
CA ARG A 333 20.82 2.89 1.86
C ARG A 333 21.18 3.44 3.24
N GLY A 334 20.17 3.67 4.06
CA GLY A 334 20.32 4.05 5.46
C GLY A 334 19.52 3.11 6.37
N ARG A 335 19.98 2.91 7.60
CA ARG A 335 19.36 1.99 8.57
C ARG A 335 18.92 2.67 9.87
N GLU A 336 19.55 3.77 10.24
CA GLU A 336 19.36 4.42 11.55
C GLU A 336 18.99 5.89 11.40
N GLY A 337 18.39 6.45 12.46
CA GLY A 337 17.95 7.84 12.49
C GLY A 337 17.00 8.17 11.33
N MET A 338 17.09 9.39 10.80
CA MET A 338 16.27 9.86 9.67
C MET A 338 16.58 9.15 8.35
N ALA A 339 17.74 8.49 8.25
CA ALA A 339 18.15 7.69 7.09
C ALA A 339 17.63 6.26 7.13
N GLY A 340 17.25 5.75 8.31
CA GLY A 340 16.51 4.50 8.44
C GLY A 340 15.06 4.65 7.96
N GLY A 341 14.30 3.57 8.01
CA GLY A 341 12.91 3.57 7.58
C GLY A 341 12.23 2.25 7.90
N ASP A 342 11.19 1.95 7.13
CA ASP A 342 10.41 0.73 7.21
C ASP A 342 10.80 -0.31 6.13
N GLY A 343 11.94 -0.11 5.47
CA GLY A 343 12.40 -0.95 4.35
C GLY A 343 11.95 -0.46 2.97
N THR A 344 10.94 0.43 2.91
CA THR A 344 10.45 1.02 1.66
C THR A 344 10.55 2.55 1.68
N VAL A 345 10.08 3.17 2.75
CA VAL A 345 10.02 4.62 2.92
C VAL A 345 11.02 5.05 3.99
N PRO A 346 12.03 5.87 3.66
CA PRO A 346 12.94 6.38 4.66
C PRO A 346 12.22 7.39 5.56
N LEU A 347 12.57 7.44 6.85
CA LEU A 347 11.92 8.28 7.85
C LEU A 347 11.96 9.76 7.49
N MET A 348 13.02 10.24 6.85
CA MET A 348 13.08 11.61 6.31
C MET A 348 11.91 11.91 5.38
N SER A 349 11.52 10.95 4.52
CA SER A 349 10.37 11.12 3.63
C SER A 349 9.03 10.88 4.34
N ALA A 350 8.98 9.98 5.32
CA ALA A 350 7.73 9.69 6.03
C ALA A 350 7.29 10.83 6.94
N ARG A 351 8.23 11.50 7.63
CA ARG A 351 7.94 12.46 8.69
C ARG A 351 7.41 13.79 8.13
N LEU A 352 6.25 14.23 8.62
CA LEU A 352 5.76 15.59 8.41
C LEU A 352 6.10 16.47 9.63
N PRO A 353 6.51 17.73 9.44
CA PRO A 353 6.85 18.63 10.55
C PRO A 353 5.74 18.78 11.60
N ASP A 354 4.49 18.91 11.15
CA ASP A 354 3.33 19.21 12.01
C ASP A 354 2.55 17.96 12.46
N ALA A 355 3.01 16.76 12.10
CA ALA A 355 2.35 15.52 12.49
C ALA A 355 2.97 14.93 13.76
N GLU A 356 2.14 14.60 14.75
CA GLU A 356 2.60 13.79 15.88
C GLU A 356 3.08 12.43 15.34
N THR A 357 4.30 12.02 15.74
CA THR A 357 4.93 10.82 15.18
C THR A 357 5.21 9.79 16.27
N TYR A 358 4.74 8.57 16.03
CA TYR A 358 5.00 7.38 16.83
C TYR A 358 5.90 6.42 16.06
N TYR A 359 6.88 5.83 16.73
CA TYR A 359 7.90 4.99 16.13
C TYR A 359 7.74 3.52 16.53
N VAL A 360 7.72 2.66 15.52
CA VAL A 360 7.69 1.21 15.69
C VAL A 360 8.73 0.59 14.77
N ARG A 361 9.54 -0.33 15.28
CA ARG A 361 10.50 -1.06 14.43
C ARG A 361 9.74 -2.13 13.65
N CYS A 362 9.21 -1.79 12.47
CA CYS A 362 8.32 -2.63 11.67
C CYS A 362 8.52 -2.44 10.16
N PRO A 363 8.57 -3.53 9.35
CA PRO A 363 8.56 -3.44 7.89
C PRO A 363 7.29 -2.79 7.35
N HIS A 364 7.43 -2.08 6.23
CA HIS A 364 6.36 -1.31 5.58
C HIS A 364 5.07 -2.12 5.42
N THR A 365 5.15 -3.30 4.80
CA THR A 365 4.01 -4.18 4.51
C THR A 365 3.37 -4.80 5.75
N LYS A 366 4.08 -4.80 6.89
CA LYS A 366 3.62 -5.39 8.15
C LYS A 366 3.03 -4.35 9.11
N LEU A 367 3.16 -3.05 8.83
CA LEU A 367 2.64 -1.98 9.68
C LEU A 367 1.15 -2.16 10.03
N PRO A 368 0.22 -2.38 9.08
CA PRO A 368 -1.20 -2.55 9.41
C PRO A 368 -1.49 -3.77 10.30
N ASN A 369 -0.67 -4.80 10.21
CA ASN A 369 -0.87 -6.08 10.91
C ASN A 369 -0.11 -6.17 12.24
N HIS A 370 0.66 -5.14 12.59
CA HIS A 370 1.40 -5.09 13.84
C HIS A 370 0.47 -4.83 15.01
N ARG A 371 0.45 -5.72 16.00
CA ARG A 371 -0.48 -5.67 17.14
C ARG A 371 -0.51 -4.29 17.82
N ASP A 372 0.64 -3.70 18.10
CA ASP A 372 0.70 -2.40 18.79
C ASP A 372 0.25 -1.25 17.88
N VAL A 373 0.38 -1.39 16.55
CA VAL A 373 -0.13 -0.40 15.59
C VAL A 373 -1.65 -0.48 15.54
N ILE A 374 -2.22 -1.69 15.50
CA ILE A 374 -3.68 -1.89 15.58
C ILE A 374 -4.22 -1.23 16.85
N ARG A 375 -3.60 -1.51 17.99
CA ARG A 375 -3.98 -0.91 19.28
C ARG A 375 -3.85 0.61 19.25
N ALA A 376 -2.75 1.13 18.73
CA ALA A 376 -2.54 2.57 18.62
C ALA A 376 -3.59 3.26 17.74
N VAL A 377 -3.98 2.65 16.61
CA VAL A 377 -5.05 3.16 15.75
C VAL A 377 -6.38 3.18 16.51
N ILE A 378 -6.67 2.16 17.32
CA ILE A 378 -7.87 2.13 18.17
C ILE A 378 -7.83 3.28 19.18
N ASP A 379 -6.75 3.41 19.94
CA ASP A 379 -6.60 4.45 20.97
C ASP A 379 -6.74 5.85 20.34
N LEU A 380 -6.05 6.11 19.24
CA LEU A 380 -6.14 7.36 18.49
C LEU A 380 -7.54 7.62 17.92
N ALA A 381 -8.27 6.59 17.47
CA ALA A 381 -9.66 6.74 17.01
C ALA A 381 -10.60 7.16 18.15
N HIS A 382 -10.30 6.75 19.39
CA HIS A 382 -11.01 7.19 20.61
C HIS A 382 -10.48 8.51 21.20
N GLY A 383 -9.50 9.14 20.56
CA GLY A 383 -8.89 10.38 21.04
C GLY A 383 -7.94 10.17 22.23
N GLU A 384 -7.47 8.94 22.43
CA GLU A 384 -6.55 8.56 23.49
C GLU A 384 -5.11 8.54 22.98
N ARG A 385 -4.15 8.67 23.90
CA ARG A 385 -2.73 8.57 23.58
C ARG A 385 -2.33 7.09 23.47
N PRO A 386 -1.77 6.64 22.33
CA PRO A 386 -1.36 5.26 22.16
C PRO A 386 -0.11 4.93 22.98
N ASP A 387 0.04 3.65 23.32
CA ASP A 387 1.25 3.09 23.93
C ASP A 387 2.32 2.76 22.86
N LEU A 388 2.74 3.80 22.14
CA LEU A 388 3.85 3.74 21.20
C LEU A 388 4.88 4.82 21.55
N SER A 389 6.15 4.52 21.29
CA SER A 389 7.22 5.49 21.54
C SER A 389 7.10 6.70 20.61
N THR A 390 7.36 7.89 21.15
CA THR A 390 7.58 9.13 20.38
C THR A 390 9.07 9.47 20.27
N ASP A 391 9.93 8.63 20.85
CA ASP A 391 11.39 8.73 20.78
C ASP A 391 11.93 7.72 19.76
N LEU A 392 12.54 8.23 18.69
CA LEU A 392 13.14 7.44 17.63
C LEU A 392 14.31 6.55 18.12
N SER A 393 14.97 6.91 19.22
CA SER A 393 16.07 6.13 19.79
C SER A 393 15.57 4.87 20.52
N GLU A 394 14.33 4.89 21.00
CA GLU A 394 13.69 3.80 21.73
C GLU A 394 12.33 3.42 21.09
N PRO A 395 12.30 2.94 19.84
CA PRO A 395 11.04 2.61 19.20
C PRO A 395 10.43 1.35 19.82
N SER A 396 9.10 1.25 19.74
CA SER A 396 8.39 0.03 20.10
C SER A 396 8.93 -1.13 19.26
N ARG A 397 9.39 -2.18 19.94
CA ARG A 397 10.05 -3.32 19.27
C ARG A 397 9.01 -4.32 18.81
N ALA A 398 9.16 -4.82 17.59
CA ALA A 398 8.56 -6.09 17.22
C ALA A 398 9.59 -7.20 17.04
N LEU A 399 9.13 -8.42 17.24
CA LEU A 399 9.81 -9.62 16.77
C LEU A 399 9.58 -9.75 15.27
N PHE A 400 10.64 -9.52 14.50
CA PHE A 400 10.69 -9.85 13.08
C PHE A 400 11.76 -10.90 12.84
N ILE A 401 11.36 -12.04 12.28
CA ILE A 401 12.29 -12.98 11.68
C ILE A 401 12.50 -12.49 10.25
N GLY A 402 13.66 -11.92 9.96
CA GLY A 402 14.02 -11.51 8.60
C GLY A 402 13.91 -12.71 7.66
N GLN A 403 13.27 -12.53 6.49
CA GLN A 403 13.27 -13.58 5.49
C GLN A 403 14.59 -13.55 4.71
N PRO A 404 15.27 -14.71 4.54
CA PRO A 404 16.48 -14.76 3.74
C PRO A 404 16.16 -14.44 2.27
N SER A 405 17.10 -13.79 1.58
CA SER A 405 17.08 -13.63 0.12
C SER A 405 16.91 -15.01 -0.52
N VAL A 406 15.91 -15.16 -1.39
CA VAL A 406 15.65 -16.41 -2.11
C VAL A 406 16.04 -16.23 -3.56
N ASP A 407 16.71 -17.22 -4.14
CA ASP A 407 17.00 -17.27 -5.58
C ASP A 407 15.67 -17.23 -6.37
N PRO A 408 15.44 -16.21 -7.22
CA PRO A 408 14.17 -16.07 -7.90
C PRO A 408 13.92 -17.16 -8.96
N GLU A 409 14.92 -17.92 -9.43
CA GLU A 409 14.67 -19.09 -10.28
C GLU A 409 14.02 -20.21 -9.48
N ARG A 410 14.66 -20.59 -8.37
CA ARG A 410 14.15 -21.62 -7.46
C ARG A 410 12.78 -21.26 -6.89
N GLU A 411 12.55 -19.99 -6.56
CA GLU A 411 11.24 -19.55 -6.06
C GLU A 411 10.17 -19.52 -7.16
N GLY A 412 10.52 -19.16 -8.40
CA GLY A 412 9.61 -19.19 -9.54
C GLY A 412 9.09 -20.60 -9.83
N ASP A 413 9.97 -21.61 -9.86
CA ASP A 413 9.58 -23.00 -10.08
C ASP A 413 8.71 -23.55 -8.95
N ARG A 414 9.09 -23.25 -7.70
CA ARG A 414 8.31 -23.63 -6.52
C ARG A 414 6.90 -23.01 -6.58
N LEU A 415 6.78 -21.72 -6.85
CA LEU A 415 5.47 -21.05 -6.92
C LEU A 415 4.63 -21.59 -8.08
N ARG A 416 5.23 -21.84 -9.26
CA ARG A 416 4.53 -22.46 -10.39
C ARG A 416 3.94 -23.82 -10.01
N GLU A 417 4.73 -24.66 -9.33
CA GLU A 417 4.27 -25.97 -8.86
C GLU A 417 3.12 -25.84 -7.87
N ARG A 418 3.25 -24.97 -6.85
CA ARG A 418 2.19 -24.75 -5.84
C ARG A 418 0.92 -24.16 -6.42
N ILE A 419 1.01 -23.18 -7.32
CA ILE A 419 -0.18 -22.62 -7.99
C ILE A 419 -0.86 -23.70 -8.85
N THR A 420 -0.09 -24.52 -9.57
CA THR A 420 -0.62 -25.61 -10.41
C THR A 420 -1.31 -26.68 -9.58
N ARG A 421 -0.71 -27.06 -8.44
CA ARG A 421 -1.27 -28.01 -7.48
C ARG A 421 -2.40 -27.44 -6.63
N ARG A 422 -2.65 -26.12 -6.69
CA ARG A 422 -3.60 -25.40 -5.84
C ARG A 422 -3.26 -25.57 -4.36
N GLU A 423 -2.02 -25.26 -3.99
CA GLU A 423 -1.46 -25.40 -2.64
C GLU A 423 -0.78 -24.11 -2.16
N ILE A 424 -1.16 -22.96 -2.74
CA ILE A 424 -0.55 -21.66 -2.41
C ILE A 424 -1.00 -21.17 -1.02
N THR A 425 -0.08 -20.61 -0.23
CA THR A 425 -0.36 -20.05 1.10
C THR A 425 -0.38 -18.51 1.09
N ALA A 426 -0.84 -17.91 2.19
CA ALA A 426 -0.70 -16.48 2.44
C ALA A 426 0.76 -16.02 2.35
N GLN A 427 1.69 -16.82 2.85
CA GLN A 427 3.13 -16.54 2.75
C GLN A 427 3.63 -16.58 1.29
N ASP A 428 3.15 -17.54 0.49
CA ASP A 428 3.49 -17.58 -0.93
C ASP A 428 2.90 -16.36 -1.68
N MET A 429 1.69 -15.92 -1.31
CA MET A 429 1.07 -14.70 -1.86
C MET A 429 1.84 -13.44 -1.45
N GLU A 430 2.22 -13.32 -0.18
CA GLU A 430 3.07 -12.23 0.31
C GLU A 430 4.38 -12.16 -0.49
N ARG A 431 5.02 -13.31 -0.72
CA ARG A 431 6.23 -13.36 -1.54
C ARG A 431 5.96 -12.99 -3.00
N LEU A 432 4.87 -13.49 -3.56
CA LEU A 432 4.52 -13.25 -4.95
C LEU A 432 4.24 -11.77 -5.22
N TYR A 433 3.72 -11.02 -4.25
CA TYR A 433 3.19 -9.67 -4.48
C TYR A 433 3.92 -8.54 -3.74
N PHE A 434 4.68 -8.87 -2.70
CA PHE A 434 5.20 -7.89 -1.74
C PHE A 434 6.65 -8.15 -1.30
N LEU A 435 7.43 -8.92 -2.07
CA LEU A 435 8.91 -8.86 -2.00
C LEU A 435 9.37 -7.49 -2.53
N ILE A 436 9.82 -6.60 -1.64
CA ILE A 436 10.40 -5.28 -1.93
C ILE A 436 11.85 -5.24 -1.46
#